data_AF-A0A0E4C9Q3-F1
#
_entry.id   AF-A0A0E4C9Q3-F1
#
_cell.length_a   1.000
_cell.length_b   1.000
_cell.length_c   1.000
_cell.angle_alpha   90.00
_cell.angle_beta   90.00
_cell.angle_gamma   90.00
#
_symmetry.space_group_name_H-M   'P 1'
#
loop_
_entity.id
_entity.type
_entity.pdbx_description
1 polymer ?
#
loop_
_entity_poly.entity_id
_entity_poly.type
_entity_poly.pdbx_seq_one_letter_code
_entity_poly.pdbx_strand_id
1 'polypeptide(L)'
;MTIINPATNEDISMSCYSFYSTILAFGLSEQQINMLHEIVKNRKTNDQVVHMEKEIRIYVADDVSDIYTVPYFMAFINKNALTEKDLQMLIGFWQECAEPLPVALLEAGYKETDFSEPVYYLFNSEKTILPKIRGVHQFAGEAVFDRDQLYLNVLSEIKNNEGLGRKASESSIRIYRVLLMYKCLLQEGKLTKQRADELTYPDVVGKRMFYRDIAIINSIEDGKVVFDHTLKAYVLRD
;
A
#
# COMPACT_ATOMS: atom_id res chain seq x y z
N MET A 1 3.57 26.72 5.00
CA MET A 1 2.40 26.52 4.13
C MET A 1 1.35 25.88 5.01
N THR A 2 0.21 26.54 5.16
CA THR A 2 -0.91 26.05 5.98
C THR A 2 -1.86 25.33 5.02
N ILE A 3 -2.18 24.07 5.30
CA ILE A 3 -3.21 23.36 4.56
C ILE A 3 -4.47 23.44 5.40
N ILE A 4 -5.60 23.74 4.78
CA ILE A 4 -6.89 23.83 5.47
C ILE A 4 -7.58 22.47 5.30
N ASN A 5 -8.03 21.88 6.41
CA ASN A 5 -8.81 20.65 6.36
C ASN A 5 -10.13 20.95 5.62
N PRO A 6 -10.43 20.30 4.49
CA PRO A 6 -11.64 20.61 3.71
C PRO A 6 -12.94 20.16 4.40
N ALA A 7 -12.87 19.20 5.33
CA ALA A 7 -14.02 18.70 6.08
C ALA A 7 -14.30 19.53 7.35
N THR A 8 -13.27 20.06 8.01
CA THR A 8 -13.42 20.80 9.29
C THR A 8 -13.16 22.30 9.17
N ASN A 9 -12.61 22.76 8.05
CA ASN A 9 -12.22 24.14 7.79
C ASN A 9 -11.19 24.70 8.79
N GLU A 10 -10.41 23.82 9.43
CA GLU A 10 -9.38 24.18 10.40
C GLU A 10 -7.99 24.30 9.76
N ASP A 11 -7.17 25.21 10.29
CA ASP A 11 -5.78 25.42 9.89
C ASP A 11 -4.91 24.25 10.37
N ILE A 12 -4.38 23.47 9.43
CA ILE A 12 -3.39 22.46 9.72
C ILE A 12 -2.02 23.10 9.52
N SER A 13 -1.25 23.24 10.60
CA SER A 13 0.15 23.63 10.55
C SER A 13 0.99 22.54 9.86
N MET A 14 0.99 22.53 8.52
CA MET A 14 1.73 21.59 7.67
C MET A 14 3.16 22.04 7.33
N SER A 15 3.79 22.85 8.18
CA SER A 15 5.14 23.36 7.90
C SER A 15 6.23 22.26 7.84
N CYS A 16 5.91 21.02 8.27
CA CYS A 16 6.87 19.92 8.39
C CYS A 16 6.49 18.62 7.65
N TYR A 17 5.31 18.53 7.05
CA TYR A 17 4.76 17.30 6.47
C TYR A 17 4.28 17.56 5.04
N SER A 18 4.55 16.63 4.14
CA SER A 18 4.13 16.65 2.72
C SER A 18 3.60 15.26 2.37
N PHE A 19 2.59 15.18 1.50
CA PHE A 19 1.97 13.91 1.13
C PHE A 19 2.94 12.95 0.41
N TYR A 20 4.00 13.47 -0.21
CA TYR A 20 5.04 12.63 -0.82
C TYR A 20 5.96 11.99 0.21
N SER A 21 6.22 12.68 1.31
CA SER A 21 7.25 12.33 2.32
C SER A 21 6.67 12.00 3.69
N THR A 22 5.35 11.85 3.80
CA THR A 22 4.65 11.56 5.06
C THR A 22 3.71 10.39 4.89
N ILE A 23 3.83 9.42 5.81
CA ILE A 23 2.90 8.32 5.97
C ILE A 23 2.07 8.59 7.22
N LEU A 24 0.74 8.56 7.09
CA LEU A 24 -0.18 8.66 8.22
C LEU A 24 -0.38 7.29 8.88
N ALA A 25 -0.36 7.24 10.20
CA ALA A 25 -0.66 6.06 10.99
C ALA A 25 -1.76 6.40 12.00
N PHE A 26 -2.87 5.67 11.99
CA PHE A 26 -3.98 5.86 12.93
C PHE A 26 -4.34 4.57 13.65
N GLY A 27 -4.43 4.65 14.99
CA GLY A 27 -4.87 3.53 15.84
C GLY A 27 -3.94 2.31 15.83
N LEU A 28 -2.72 2.45 15.29
CA LEU A 28 -1.73 1.38 15.26
C LEU A 28 -1.12 1.21 16.66
N SER A 29 -0.80 -0.03 17.03
CA SER A 29 -0.01 -0.31 18.24
C SER A 29 1.45 0.13 18.07
N GLU A 30 2.16 0.31 19.20
CA GLU A 30 3.56 0.73 19.21
C GLU A 30 4.47 -0.18 18.39
N GLN A 31 4.26 -1.50 18.46
CA GLN A 31 5.01 -2.47 17.65
C GLN A 31 4.84 -2.22 16.14
N GLN A 32 3.62 -1.88 15.71
CA GLN A 32 3.29 -1.63 14.32
C GLN A 32 3.89 -0.32 13.82
N ILE A 33 3.87 0.71 14.66
CA ILE A 33 4.51 2.01 14.42
C ILE A 33 6.03 1.83 14.30
N ASN A 34 6.65 1.09 15.23
CA ASN A 34 8.08 0.79 15.19
C ASN A 34 8.48 0.02 13.91
N MET A 35 7.63 -0.90 13.45
CA MET A 35 7.87 -1.61 12.21
C MET A 35 7.82 -0.69 10.98
N LEU A 36 6.85 0.23 10.93
CA LEU A 36 6.80 1.26 9.89
C LEU A 36 8.06 2.13 9.93
N HIS A 37 8.51 2.55 11.11
CA HIS A 37 9.75 3.33 11.24
C HIS A 37 10.97 2.60 10.70
N GLU A 38 11.12 1.31 10.99
CA GLU A 38 12.22 0.50 10.44
C GLU A 38 12.12 0.30 8.92
N ILE A 39 10.92 0.24 8.35
CA ILE A 39 10.71 0.16 6.90
C ILE A 39 11.15 1.44 6.18
N VAL A 40 10.77 2.61 6.73
CA VAL A 40 11.09 3.92 6.13
C VAL A 40 12.46 4.47 6.55
N LYS A 41 13.15 3.79 7.45
CA LYS A 41 14.48 4.21 7.93
C LYS A 41 15.44 4.45 6.78
N ASN A 42 16.05 5.63 6.75
CA ASN A 42 16.96 6.09 5.70
C ASN A 42 16.35 6.11 4.28
N ARG A 43 15.01 6.00 4.16
CA ARG A 43 14.32 6.15 2.88
C ARG A 43 14.08 7.61 2.61
N LYS A 44 14.29 7.98 1.35
CA LYS A 44 13.98 9.29 0.83
C LYS A 44 13.03 9.15 -0.34
N THR A 45 12.35 10.25 -0.62
CA THR A 45 11.48 10.42 -1.77
C THR A 45 11.73 11.82 -2.33
N ASN A 46 11.53 11.99 -3.63
CA ASN A 46 11.61 13.31 -4.23
C ASN A 46 10.31 14.07 -3.93
N ASP A 47 10.38 14.97 -2.95
CA ASP A 47 9.21 15.72 -2.50
C ASP A 47 8.96 16.86 -3.49
N GLN A 48 7.91 16.71 -4.30
CA GLN A 48 7.66 17.62 -5.40
C GLN A 48 7.23 19.01 -4.93
N VAL A 49 6.80 19.17 -3.67
CA VAL A 49 6.42 20.47 -3.10
C VAL A 49 7.66 21.33 -2.81
N VAL A 50 8.71 20.70 -2.30
CA VAL A 50 9.96 21.38 -1.94
C VAL A 50 11.06 21.19 -2.97
N HIS A 51 10.79 20.45 -4.05
CA HIS A 51 11.71 20.12 -5.13
C HIS A 51 13.06 19.58 -4.64
N MET A 52 13.06 18.75 -3.61
CA MET A 52 14.26 18.16 -3.03
C MET A 52 13.97 16.78 -2.44
N GLU A 53 15.02 15.96 -2.32
CA GLU A 53 14.93 14.71 -1.57
C GLU A 53 14.61 14.97 -0.10
N LYS A 54 13.56 14.32 0.40
CA LYS A 54 13.15 14.36 1.80
C LYS A 54 13.11 12.97 2.38
N GLU A 55 13.52 12.86 3.63
CA GLU A 55 13.31 11.64 4.41
C GLU A 55 11.82 11.42 4.63
N ILE A 56 11.41 10.16 4.51
CA ILE A 56 10.02 9.77 4.76
C ILE A 56 9.77 9.73 6.26
N ARG A 57 8.70 10.40 6.70
CA ARG A 57 8.29 10.51 8.09
C ARG A 57 6.98 9.78 8.31
N ILE A 58 6.78 9.33 9.54
CA ILE A 58 5.50 8.77 9.97
C ILE A 58 4.84 9.80 10.88
N TYR A 59 3.62 10.18 10.52
CA TYR A 59 2.75 11.01 11.34
C TYR A 59 1.75 10.08 12.03
N VAL A 60 1.83 10.00 13.36
CA VAL A 60 0.87 9.24 14.16
C VAL A 60 -0.28 10.19 14.48
N ALA A 61 -1.45 9.89 13.94
CA ALA A 61 -2.67 10.66 14.14
C ALA A 61 -3.34 10.24 15.45
N ASP A 62 -3.65 11.24 16.29
CA ASP A 62 -4.36 11.04 17.57
C ASP A 62 -5.88 11.15 17.40
N ASP A 63 -6.35 11.84 16.35
CA ASP A 63 -7.77 12.01 16.01
C ASP A 63 -8.06 11.44 14.62
N VAL A 64 -9.24 10.82 14.47
CA VAL A 64 -9.73 10.34 13.18
C VAL A 64 -9.94 11.51 12.20
N SER A 65 -10.21 12.71 12.71
CA SER A 65 -10.33 13.94 11.91
C SER A 65 -9.07 14.20 11.05
N ASP A 66 -7.89 13.79 11.54
CA ASP A 66 -6.60 13.90 10.84
C ASP A 66 -6.51 13.03 9.57
N ILE A 67 -7.35 12.00 9.46
CA ILE A 67 -7.39 11.17 8.25
C ILE A 67 -8.03 11.95 7.09
N TYR A 68 -9.01 12.81 7.39
CA TYR A 68 -9.72 13.63 6.41
C TYR A 68 -8.98 14.93 6.06
N THR A 69 -8.09 15.35 6.97
CA THR A 69 -7.23 16.54 6.87
C THR A 69 -6.38 16.54 5.60
N VAL A 70 -5.88 15.37 5.16
CA VAL A 70 -5.16 15.29 3.87
C VAL A 70 -5.54 14.03 3.08
N PRO A 71 -6.47 14.14 2.10
CA PRO A 71 -6.97 13.00 1.34
C PRO A 71 -5.90 12.24 0.52
N TYR A 72 -4.69 12.79 0.37
CA TYR A 72 -3.66 12.28 -0.54
C TYR A 72 -2.48 11.62 0.17
N PHE A 73 -2.55 11.43 1.50
CA PHE A 73 -1.50 10.73 2.23
C PHE A 73 -1.60 9.23 1.98
N MET A 74 -0.45 8.57 1.96
CA MET A 74 -0.43 7.14 2.27
C MET A 74 -0.83 6.97 3.73
N ALA A 75 -1.90 6.24 4.01
CA ALA A 75 -2.42 6.08 5.37
C ALA A 75 -2.54 4.62 5.78
N PHE A 76 -2.13 4.31 7.01
CA PHE A 76 -2.24 3.01 7.66
C PHE A 76 -3.18 3.12 8.85
N ILE A 77 -4.31 2.42 8.79
CA ILE A 77 -5.44 2.64 9.70
C ILE A 77 -5.82 1.31 10.35
N ASN A 78 -5.80 1.26 11.68
CA ASN A 78 -6.39 0.16 12.42
C ASN A 78 -7.91 0.34 12.50
N LYS A 79 -8.66 -0.55 11.86
CA LYS A 79 -10.12 -0.50 11.87
C LYS A 79 -10.70 -0.58 13.28
N ASN A 80 -10.08 -1.33 14.18
CA ASN A 80 -10.59 -1.52 15.54
C ASN A 80 -10.50 -0.25 16.40
N ALA A 81 -9.71 0.73 15.96
CA ALA A 81 -9.64 2.04 16.60
C ALA A 81 -10.74 3.00 16.12
N LEU A 82 -11.53 2.60 15.12
CA LEU A 82 -12.63 3.39 14.58
C LEU A 82 -13.96 2.99 15.22
N THR A 83 -14.82 3.97 15.49
CA THR A 83 -16.22 3.66 15.74
C THR A 83 -16.91 3.29 14.44
N GLU A 84 -18.07 2.62 14.51
CA GLU A 84 -18.88 2.32 13.32
C GLU A 84 -19.24 3.60 12.56
N LYS A 85 -19.53 4.69 13.28
CA LYS A 85 -19.83 5.99 12.67
C LYS A 85 -18.62 6.53 11.90
N ASP A 86 -17.43 6.49 12.50
CA ASP A 86 -16.20 6.98 11.87
C ASP A 86 -15.83 6.13 10.65
N LEU A 87 -16.03 4.81 10.74
CA LEU A 87 -15.82 3.91 9.62
C LEU A 87 -16.76 4.21 8.46
N GLN A 88 -18.05 4.43 8.71
CA GLN A 88 -19.02 4.79 7.66
C GLN A 88 -18.68 6.16 7.05
N MET A 89 -18.23 7.12 7.86
CA MET A 89 -17.77 8.42 7.37
C MET A 89 -16.49 8.29 6.51
N LEU A 90 -15.51 7.50 6.92
CA LEU A 90 -14.30 7.22 6.13
C LEU A 90 -14.65 6.52 4.81
N ILE A 91 -15.56 5.55 4.83
CA ILE A 91 -16.02 4.88 3.62
C ILE A 91 -16.70 5.86 2.68
N GLY A 92 -17.59 6.72 3.20
CA GLY A 92 -18.23 7.78 2.41
C GLY A 92 -17.20 8.73 1.82
N PHE A 93 -16.27 9.22 2.64
CA PHE A 93 -15.18 10.08 2.21
C PHE A 93 -14.31 9.42 1.13
N TRP A 94 -13.92 8.15 1.26
CA TRP A 94 -13.12 7.46 0.25
C TRP A 94 -13.87 7.18 -1.05
N GLN A 95 -15.19 6.99 -0.97
CA GLN A 95 -16.05 6.88 -2.16
C GLN A 95 -16.19 8.24 -2.86
N GLU A 96 -16.22 9.33 -2.10
CA GLU A 96 -16.28 10.71 -2.57
C GLU A 96 -14.92 11.24 -3.05
N CYS A 97 -13.78 10.75 -2.54
CA CYS A 97 -12.42 11.14 -2.93
C CYS A 97 -12.01 10.76 -4.37
N ALA A 98 -12.97 10.45 -5.24
CA ALA A 98 -12.85 10.64 -6.68
C ALA A 98 -13.08 12.11 -7.11
N GLU A 99 -13.39 13.00 -6.17
CA GLU A 99 -13.64 14.43 -6.36
C GLU A 99 -12.37 15.26 -6.59
N PRO A 100 -12.49 16.39 -7.31
CA PRO A 100 -11.37 17.25 -7.67
C PRO A 100 -10.66 17.81 -6.43
N LEU A 101 -9.43 18.27 -6.63
CA LEU A 101 -8.61 18.88 -5.57
C LEU A 101 -9.39 19.92 -4.76
N PRO A 102 -9.29 19.90 -3.42
CA PRO A 102 -9.76 20.99 -2.58
C PRO A 102 -9.31 22.34 -3.12
N VAL A 103 -10.22 23.33 -3.15
CA VAL A 103 -9.96 24.66 -3.72
C VAL A 103 -8.71 25.32 -3.12
N ALA A 104 -8.47 25.13 -1.82
CA ALA A 104 -7.27 25.63 -1.15
C ALA A 104 -5.95 25.09 -1.75
N LEU A 105 -5.94 23.84 -2.23
CA LEU A 105 -4.78 23.25 -2.92
C LEU A 105 -4.66 23.79 -4.35
N LEU A 106 -5.77 23.99 -5.05
CA LEU A 106 -5.75 24.63 -6.39
C LEU A 106 -5.23 26.07 -6.32
N GLU A 107 -5.69 26.85 -5.34
CA GLU A 107 -5.25 28.24 -5.10
C GLU A 107 -3.77 28.33 -4.70
N ALA A 108 -3.26 27.30 -4.01
CA ALA A 108 -1.85 27.13 -3.71
C ALA A 108 -0.99 26.70 -4.91
N GLY A 109 -1.60 26.54 -6.09
CA GLY A 109 -0.91 26.27 -7.36
C GLY A 109 -0.70 24.78 -7.67
N TYR A 110 -1.29 23.88 -6.89
CA TYR A 110 -1.21 22.45 -7.16
C TYR A 110 -2.17 22.04 -8.30
N LYS A 111 -1.77 21.04 -9.08
CA LYS A 111 -2.56 20.44 -10.16
C LYS A 111 -3.02 19.05 -9.77
N GLU A 112 -4.12 18.57 -10.34
CA GLU A 112 -4.62 17.20 -10.10
C GLU A 112 -3.57 16.14 -10.43
N THR A 113 -2.71 16.41 -11.42
CA THR A 113 -1.60 15.55 -11.83
C THR A 113 -0.47 15.47 -10.81
N ASP A 114 -0.39 16.43 -9.89
CA ASP A 114 0.64 16.45 -8.87
C ASP A 114 0.34 15.39 -7.79
N PHE A 115 -0.93 15.03 -7.59
CA PHE A 115 -1.32 14.07 -6.56
C PHE A 115 -1.51 12.67 -7.15
N SER A 116 -0.96 11.66 -6.46
CA SER A 116 -1.34 10.27 -6.69
C SER A 116 -2.77 10.04 -6.19
N GLU A 117 -3.40 8.96 -6.66
CA GLU A 117 -4.64 8.50 -6.06
C GLU A 117 -4.43 8.23 -4.55
N PRO A 118 -5.42 8.54 -3.70
CA PRO A 118 -5.34 8.22 -2.28
C PRO A 118 -5.04 6.73 -2.05
N VAL A 119 -4.07 6.42 -1.19
CA VAL A 119 -3.73 5.04 -0.84
C VAL A 119 -3.94 4.82 0.65
N TYR A 120 -4.99 4.08 0.98
CA TYR A 120 -5.37 3.71 2.34
C TYR A 120 -5.14 2.21 2.56
N TYR A 121 -4.44 1.87 3.63
CA TYR A 121 -4.23 0.52 4.10
C TYR A 121 -5.05 0.32 5.38
N LEU A 122 -6.16 -0.39 5.26
CA LEU A 122 -7.06 -0.68 6.36
C LEU A 122 -6.80 -2.07 6.93
N PHE A 123 -6.48 -2.10 8.21
CA PHE A 123 -6.22 -3.33 8.95
C PHE A 123 -7.46 -3.72 9.75
N ASN A 124 -8.03 -4.88 9.43
CA ASN A 124 -9.24 -5.36 10.07
C ASN A 124 -8.97 -6.72 10.74
N SER A 125 -9.12 -6.80 12.07
CA SER A 125 -9.02 -8.10 12.77
C SER A 125 -10.26 -8.96 12.56
N GLU A 126 -11.39 -8.36 12.18
CA GLU A 126 -12.66 -9.06 11.98
C GLU A 126 -12.90 -9.42 10.51
N LYS A 127 -13.61 -10.52 10.26
CA LYS A 127 -13.98 -10.99 8.91
C LYS A 127 -15.03 -10.11 8.20
N THR A 128 -15.19 -8.86 8.62
CA THR A 128 -16.13 -7.93 8.00
C THR A 128 -15.53 -7.42 6.70
N ILE A 129 -16.09 -7.90 5.58
CA ILE A 129 -15.69 -7.48 4.24
C ILE A 129 -16.30 -6.10 3.99
N LEU A 130 -15.46 -5.07 3.85
CA LEU A 130 -15.94 -3.76 3.44
C LEU A 130 -16.12 -3.72 1.91
N PRO A 131 -17.00 -2.85 1.38
CA PRO A 131 -17.10 -2.63 -0.05
C PRO A 131 -15.72 -2.39 -0.67
N LYS A 132 -15.52 -2.88 -1.89
CA LYS A 132 -14.27 -2.67 -2.62
C LYS A 132 -14.22 -1.21 -3.05
N ILE A 133 -13.37 -0.43 -2.39
CA ILE A 133 -13.13 0.98 -2.68
C ILE A 133 -11.78 1.11 -3.36
N ARG A 134 -11.70 1.92 -4.41
CA ARG A 134 -10.44 2.18 -5.13
C ARG A 134 -9.45 2.87 -4.18
N GLY A 135 -8.18 2.48 -4.24
CA GLY A 135 -7.15 3.05 -3.35
C GLY A 135 -7.20 2.52 -1.92
N VAL A 136 -8.18 1.68 -1.55
CA VAL A 136 -8.26 1.08 -0.22
C VAL A 136 -7.83 -0.40 -0.26
N HIS A 137 -6.70 -0.69 0.35
CA HIS A 137 -6.16 -2.03 0.54
C HIS A 137 -6.59 -2.56 1.91
N GLN A 138 -7.40 -3.61 1.93
CA GLN A 138 -7.91 -4.22 3.16
C GLN A 138 -7.11 -5.47 3.50
N PHE A 139 -6.70 -5.59 4.76
CA PHE A 139 -6.02 -6.77 5.27
C PHE A 139 -6.87 -7.42 6.39
N ALA A 140 -7.00 -8.74 6.36
CA ALA A 140 -7.81 -9.50 7.31
C ALA A 140 -6.96 -10.30 8.31
N GLY A 141 -7.28 -10.20 9.60
CA GLY A 141 -6.75 -11.05 10.68
C GLY A 141 -5.47 -10.54 11.36
N GLU A 142 -4.79 -11.39 12.13
CA GLU A 142 -3.50 -11.08 12.80
C GLU A 142 -2.28 -11.26 11.87
N ALA A 143 -2.44 -11.97 10.74
CA ALA A 143 -1.38 -12.21 9.74
C ALA A 143 -0.98 -10.96 8.95
N VAL A 144 -1.56 -9.82 9.30
CA VAL A 144 -1.49 -8.53 8.63
C VAL A 144 -0.17 -7.79 8.87
N PHE A 145 0.72 -8.36 9.68
CA PHE A 145 2.07 -7.84 9.96
C PHE A 145 3.17 -8.74 9.40
N ASP A 146 2.99 -9.31 8.20
CA ASP A 146 4.14 -9.76 7.42
C ASP A 146 4.96 -8.52 7.03
N ARG A 147 6.09 -8.33 7.72
CA ARG A 147 7.02 -7.22 7.50
C ARG A 147 7.36 -7.03 6.03
N ASP A 148 7.51 -8.12 5.29
CA ASP A 148 7.89 -8.09 3.89
C ASP A 148 6.78 -7.50 3.02
N GLN A 149 5.52 -7.83 3.32
CA GLN A 149 4.36 -7.28 2.64
C GLN A 149 4.25 -5.77 2.84
N LEU A 150 4.36 -5.33 4.09
CA LEU A 150 4.27 -3.91 4.45
C LEU A 150 5.42 -3.12 3.82
N TYR A 151 6.62 -3.67 3.87
CA TYR A 151 7.82 -3.10 3.25
C TYR A 151 7.64 -2.92 1.74
N LEU A 152 7.09 -3.92 1.05
CA LEU A 152 6.91 -3.89 -0.40
C LEU A 152 5.83 -2.90 -0.82
N ASN A 153 4.74 -2.79 -0.05
CA ASN A 153 3.69 -1.79 -0.28
C ASN A 153 4.26 -0.36 -0.18
N VAL A 154 4.98 -0.06 0.92
CA VAL A 154 5.60 1.25 1.13
C VAL A 154 6.60 1.58 0.02
N LEU A 155 7.46 0.64 -0.38
CA LEU A 155 8.43 0.86 -1.45
C LEU A 155 7.78 1.08 -2.82
N SER A 156 6.69 0.40 -3.12
CA SER A 156 5.97 0.57 -4.38
C SER A 156 5.46 1.99 -4.54
N GLU A 157 4.85 2.52 -3.48
CA GLU A 157 4.30 3.88 -3.51
C GLU A 157 5.37 4.98 -3.54
N ILE A 158 6.49 4.79 -2.83
CA ILE A 158 7.63 5.71 -2.94
C ILE A 158 8.11 5.81 -4.40
N LYS A 159 8.24 4.67 -5.09
CA LYS A 159 8.67 4.63 -6.50
C LYS A 159 7.62 5.20 -7.46
N ASN A 160 6.33 5.09 -7.13
CA ASN A 160 5.26 5.72 -7.90
C ASN A 160 5.40 7.25 -7.84
N ASN A 161 5.63 7.81 -6.64
CA ASN A 161 5.79 9.24 -6.41
C ASN A 161 7.00 9.86 -7.13
N GLU A 162 8.06 9.08 -7.36
CA GLU A 162 9.27 9.52 -8.07
C GLU A 162 9.11 9.57 -9.61
N GLY A 163 7.94 9.24 -10.18
CA GLY A 163 7.72 9.25 -11.64
C GLY A 163 8.47 8.14 -12.39
N LEU A 164 9.16 7.25 -11.68
CA LEU A 164 9.75 6.01 -12.19
C LEU A 164 8.70 4.89 -12.38
N GLY A 165 7.46 5.17 -11.93
CA GLY A 165 6.36 4.26 -11.65
C GLY A 165 5.70 3.51 -12.81
N ARG A 166 6.25 3.45 -14.02
CA ARG A 166 5.80 2.44 -15.03
C ARG A 166 6.80 1.31 -15.21
N LYS A 167 8.09 1.63 -15.42
CA LYS A 167 9.13 0.60 -15.55
C LYS A 167 9.59 0.04 -14.19
N ALA A 168 9.65 0.90 -13.17
CA ALA A 168 10.05 0.48 -11.83
C ALA A 168 8.89 -0.19 -11.06
N SER A 169 7.63 0.18 -11.30
CA SER A 169 6.46 -0.49 -10.73
C SER A 169 6.24 -1.88 -11.33
N GLU A 170 6.30 -2.05 -12.66
CA GLU A 170 6.24 -3.38 -13.28
C GLU A 170 7.33 -4.31 -12.74
N SER A 171 8.54 -3.78 -12.55
CA SER A 171 9.66 -4.54 -11.99
C SER A 171 9.44 -4.87 -10.50
N SER A 172 8.93 -3.94 -9.70
CA SER A 172 8.72 -4.14 -8.25
C SER A 172 7.53 -5.05 -7.98
N ILE A 173 6.41 -4.87 -8.69
CA ILE A 173 5.22 -5.74 -8.64
C ILE A 173 5.59 -7.16 -9.09
N ARG A 174 6.43 -7.28 -10.14
CA ARG A 174 6.95 -8.59 -10.57
C ARG A 174 7.83 -9.22 -9.51
N ILE A 175 8.80 -8.49 -8.93
CA ILE A 175 9.68 -9.02 -7.88
C ILE A 175 8.84 -9.48 -6.68
N TYR A 176 7.90 -8.65 -6.23
CA TYR A 176 6.96 -8.96 -5.17
C TYR A 176 6.19 -10.26 -5.43
N ARG A 177 5.58 -10.38 -6.61
CA ARG A 177 4.83 -11.56 -7.01
C ARG A 177 5.72 -12.81 -7.09
N VAL A 178 6.92 -12.70 -7.66
CA VAL A 178 7.89 -13.79 -7.74
C VAL A 178 8.27 -14.26 -6.33
N LEU A 179 8.54 -13.33 -5.40
CA LEU A 179 8.89 -13.66 -4.01
C LEU A 179 7.74 -14.35 -3.28
N LEU A 180 6.50 -13.87 -3.41
CA LEU A 180 5.34 -14.52 -2.78
C LEU A 180 5.08 -15.92 -3.35
N MET A 181 5.16 -16.05 -4.67
CA MET A 181 5.03 -17.35 -5.35
C MET A 181 6.12 -18.32 -4.87
N TYR A 182 7.36 -17.85 -4.73
CA TYR A 182 8.47 -18.66 -4.26
C TYR A 182 8.35 -19.04 -2.78
N LYS A 183 7.96 -18.11 -1.91
CA LYS A 183 7.65 -18.37 -0.49
C LYS A 183 6.55 -19.43 -0.35
N CYS A 184 5.50 -19.34 -1.16
CA CYS A 184 4.44 -20.33 -1.21
C CYS A 184 4.97 -21.71 -1.63
N LEU A 185 5.85 -21.80 -2.64
CA LEU A 185 6.50 -23.06 -3.02
C LEU A 185 7.32 -23.67 -1.88
N LEU A 186 8.10 -22.84 -1.16
CA LEU A 186 8.92 -23.31 -0.04
C LEU A 186 8.10 -23.75 1.18
N GLN A 187 6.99 -23.07 1.49
CA GLN A 187 6.21 -23.30 2.71
C GLN A 187 5.04 -24.27 2.51
N GLU A 188 4.29 -24.12 1.42
CA GLU A 188 3.10 -24.91 1.12
C GLU A 188 3.43 -26.14 0.24
N GLY A 189 4.63 -26.20 -0.33
CA GLY A 189 5.11 -27.28 -1.19
C GLY A 189 4.46 -27.33 -2.58
N LYS A 190 3.49 -26.44 -2.86
CA LYS A 190 2.76 -26.38 -4.12
C LYS A 190 2.25 -24.98 -4.43
N LEU A 191 2.17 -24.65 -5.70
CA LEU A 191 1.65 -23.38 -6.18
C LEU A 191 0.73 -23.57 -7.39
N THR A 192 -0.52 -23.11 -7.27
CA THR A 192 -1.47 -23.05 -8.38
C THR A 192 -1.61 -21.62 -8.88
N LYS A 193 -2.12 -21.45 -10.11
CA LYS A 193 -2.45 -20.11 -10.63
C LYS A 193 -3.46 -19.41 -9.71
N GLN A 194 -4.50 -20.13 -9.28
CA GLN A 194 -5.51 -19.58 -8.38
C GLN A 194 -4.88 -19.11 -7.08
N ARG A 195 -3.97 -19.89 -6.49
CA ARG A 195 -3.27 -19.51 -5.28
C ARG A 195 -2.40 -18.26 -5.49
N ALA A 196 -1.72 -18.16 -6.62
CA ALA A 196 -0.98 -16.94 -6.96
C ALA A 196 -1.92 -15.72 -7.09
N ASP A 197 -3.08 -15.86 -7.73
CA ASP A 197 -4.08 -14.78 -7.83
C ASP A 197 -4.63 -14.36 -6.45
N GLU A 198 -4.77 -15.31 -5.51
CA GLU A 198 -5.14 -15.03 -4.11
C GLU A 198 -4.05 -14.25 -3.36
N LEU A 199 -2.78 -14.67 -3.52
CA LEU A 199 -1.63 -14.05 -2.84
C LEU A 199 -1.33 -12.63 -3.36
N THR A 200 -1.67 -12.35 -4.63
CA THR A 200 -1.39 -11.05 -5.26
C THR A 200 -2.61 -10.14 -5.36
N TYR A 201 -3.75 -10.52 -4.76
CA TYR A 201 -4.96 -9.69 -4.82
C TYR A 201 -4.70 -8.27 -4.28
N PRO A 202 -5.19 -7.20 -4.95
CA PRO A 202 -6.15 -7.19 -6.07
C PRO A 202 -5.54 -7.36 -7.48
N ASP A 203 -4.22 -7.48 -7.60
CA ASP A 203 -3.52 -7.62 -8.89
C ASP A 203 -3.62 -9.06 -9.42
N VAL A 204 -4.74 -9.35 -10.08
CA VAL A 204 -4.98 -10.64 -10.73
C VAL A 204 -3.93 -10.92 -11.81
N VAL A 205 -3.25 -12.06 -11.71
CA VAL A 205 -2.10 -12.38 -12.54
C VAL A 205 -2.58 -13.04 -13.83
N GLY A 206 -2.39 -12.35 -14.97
CA GLY A 206 -2.66 -12.96 -16.27
C GLY A 206 -1.90 -14.28 -16.45
N LYS A 207 -2.52 -15.28 -17.12
CA LYS A 207 -1.93 -16.62 -17.30
C LYS A 207 -0.50 -16.60 -17.87
N ARG A 208 -0.23 -15.72 -18.83
CA ARG A 208 1.12 -15.53 -19.41
C ARG A 208 2.13 -14.95 -18.39
N MET A 209 1.67 -14.06 -17.53
CA MET A 209 2.49 -13.41 -16.52
C MET A 209 2.87 -14.43 -15.43
N PHE A 210 1.89 -15.20 -14.95
CA PHE A 210 2.11 -16.30 -14.02
C PHE A 210 3.19 -17.27 -14.52
N TYR A 211 3.12 -17.73 -15.77
CA TYR A 211 4.15 -18.62 -16.33
C TYR A 211 5.52 -17.96 -16.48
N ARG A 212 5.59 -16.67 -16.82
CA ARG A 212 6.86 -15.94 -16.87
C ARG A 212 7.50 -15.86 -15.49
N ASP A 213 6.71 -15.64 -14.46
CA ASP A 213 7.22 -15.49 -13.10
C ASP A 213 7.62 -16.85 -12.50
N ILE A 214 6.89 -17.94 -12.83
CA ILE A 214 7.37 -19.32 -12.57
C ILE A 214 8.71 -19.58 -13.23
N ALA A 215 8.92 -19.15 -14.49
CA ALA A 215 10.19 -19.36 -15.18
C ALA A 215 11.36 -18.64 -14.50
N ILE A 216 11.11 -17.47 -13.88
CA ILE A 216 12.11 -16.77 -13.06
C ILE A 216 12.48 -17.63 -11.84
N ILE A 217 11.49 -18.11 -11.10
CA ILE A 217 11.73 -18.96 -9.91
C ILE A 217 12.46 -20.25 -10.33
N ASN A 218 12.05 -20.87 -11.43
CA ASN A 218 12.69 -22.07 -11.95
C ASN A 218 14.16 -21.82 -12.34
N SER A 219 14.48 -20.63 -12.82
CA SER A 219 15.86 -20.24 -13.11
C SER A 219 16.70 -20.00 -11.85
N ILE A 220 16.08 -19.56 -10.75
CA ILE A 220 16.75 -19.40 -9.44
C ILE A 220 17.03 -20.77 -8.82
N GLU A 221 16.11 -21.70 -9.01
CA GLU A 221 16.15 -23.08 -8.49
C GLU A 221 16.77 -24.09 -9.45
N ASP A 222 17.58 -23.63 -10.41
CA ASP A 222 18.31 -24.49 -11.36
C ASP A 222 17.45 -25.56 -12.06
N GLY A 223 16.21 -25.23 -12.41
CA GLY A 223 15.30 -26.11 -13.14
C GLY A 223 14.43 -27.04 -12.28
N LYS A 224 14.45 -26.88 -10.94
CA LYS A 224 13.73 -27.77 -10.01
C LYS A 224 12.23 -27.50 -9.87
N VAL A 225 11.72 -26.37 -10.39
CA VAL A 225 10.29 -26.05 -10.35
C VAL A 225 9.59 -26.74 -11.52
N VAL A 226 8.77 -27.74 -11.21
CA VAL A 226 8.07 -28.56 -12.22
C VAL A 226 6.57 -28.53 -12.00
N PHE A 227 5.82 -28.79 -13.08
CA PHE A 227 4.38 -29.01 -12.97
C PHE A 227 4.09 -30.47 -12.63
N ASP A 228 3.43 -30.71 -11.50
CA ASP A 228 2.93 -32.02 -11.11
C ASP A 228 1.51 -32.23 -11.67
N HIS A 229 1.36 -33.25 -12.54
CA HIS A 229 0.09 -33.54 -13.20
C HIS A 229 -0.98 -34.14 -12.26
N THR A 230 -0.56 -34.76 -11.16
CA THR A 230 -1.46 -35.37 -10.16
C THR A 230 -2.05 -34.29 -9.28
N LEU A 231 -1.20 -33.41 -8.76
CA LEU A 231 -1.58 -32.28 -7.91
C LEU A 231 -2.17 -31.10 -8.70
N LYS A 232 -1.95 -31.08 -10.02
CA LYS A 232 -2.30 -29.97 -10.92
C LYS A 232 -1.71 -28.63 -10.43
N ALA A 233 -0.48 -28.67 -9.94
CA ALA A 233 0.22 -27.54 -9.33
C ALA A 233 1.71 -27.54 -9.69
N TYR A 234 2.37 -26.39 -9.55
CA TYR A 234 3.83 -26.31 -9.58
C TYR A 234 4.40 -26.70 -8.22
N VAL A 235 5.48 -27.46 -8.21
CA VAL A 235 6.18 -27.93 -7.00
C VAL A 235 7.68 -27.76 -7.16
N LEU A 236 8.40 -27.66 -6.05
CA LEU A 236 9.86 -27.71 -6.02
C LEU A 236 10.29 -29.17 -5.83
N ARG A 237 11.09 -29.71 -6.73
CA ARG A 237 11.72 -31.03 -6.54
C ARG A 237 13.01 -30.88 -5.75
N ASP A 238 13.30 -31.87 -4.90
CA ASP A 238 14.58 -31.97 -4.18
C ASP A 238 15.79 -32.02 -5.15
#